data_AF-R7NFX6-F1
#
_entry.id   AF-R7NFX6-F1
#
_cell.length_a   1.000
_cell.length_b   1.000
_cell.length_c   1.000
_cell.angle_alpha   90.00
_cell.angle_beta   90.00
_cell.angle_gamma   90.00
#
_symmetry.space_group_name_H-M   'P 1'
#
loop_
_entity.id
_entity.type
_entity.pdbx_description
1 polymer ?
#
loop_
_entity_poly.entity_id
_entity_poly.type
_entity_poly.pdbx_seq_one_letter_code
_entity_poly.pdbx_strand_id
1 'polypeptide(L)'
;MKYIYYNQYLINRDLQNFNILVSKIKGGYLIGPKITDNFDEESFYRRVKSSALFDNINYSRRLSKKLLEKLDDYYFLLLDNEIFEITKKGKTIRHKIISLPWRSR
;
A
#
# COMPACT_ATOMS: atom_id res chain seq x y z
N MET A 1 -2.91 -15.49 3.65
CA MET A 1 -2.50 -14.53 2.60
C MET A 1 -0.98 -14.31 2.61
N LYS A 2 -0.34 -14.09 1.45
CA LYS A 2 1.07 -13.72 1.35
C LYS A 2 1.21 -12.20 1.12
N TYR A 3 2.15 -11.55 1.82
CA TYR A 3 2.39 -10.11 1.69
C TYR A 3 3.85 -9.81 1.36
N ILE A 4 4.10 -8.67 0.70
CA ILE A 4 5.45 -8.14 0.44
C ILE A 4 5.57 -6.73 1.02
N TYR A 5 6.77 -6.37 1.45
CA TYR A 5 7.04 -5.02 1.92
C TYR A 5 7.20 -4.04 0.77
N TYR A 6 6.71 -2.81 0.94
CA TYR A 6 6.91 -1.73 -0.05
C TYR A 6 8.39 -1.56 -0.39
N ASN A 7 9.27 -1.52 0.61
CA ASN A 7 10.70 -1.34 0.37
C ASN A 7 11.34 -2.51 -0.39
N GLN A 8 10.78 -3.72 -0.30
CA GLN A 8 11.26 -4.88 -1.03
C GLN A 8 10.78 -4.79 -2.48
N TYR A 9 9.49 -4.55 -2.68
CA TYR A 9 8.90 -4.31 -3.99
C TYR A 9 9.59 -3.17 -4.75
N LEU A 10 9.90 -2.04 -4.09
CA LEU A 10 10.55 -0.91 -4.73
C LEU A 10 11.98 -1.22 -5.23
N ILE A 11 12.62 -2.26 -4.70
CA ILE A 11 13.95 -2.72 -5.12
C ILE A 11 13.85 -3.70 -6.28
N ASN A 12 12.99 -4.71 -6.18
CA ASN A 12 12.98 -5.85 -7.11
C ASN A 12 11.80 -5.88 -8.09
N ARG A 13 10.76 -5.09 -7.85
CA ARG A 13 9.46 -5.09 -8.56
C ARG A 13 8.83 -6.47 -8.72
N ASP A 14 9.15 -7.40 -7.83
CA ASP A 14 8.62 -8.75 -7.90
C ASP A 14 7.38 -8.89 -7.01
N LEU A 15 6.25 -9.16 -7.66
CA LEU A 15 4.95 -9.37 -7.02
C LEU A 15 4.49 -10.82 -7.13
N GLN A 16 5.30 -11.71 -7.74
CA GLN A 16 4.92 -13.10 -7.91
C GLN A 16 4.66 -13.75 -6.55
N ASN A 17 3.54 -14.47 -6.45
CA ASN A 17 3.11 -15.15 -5.23
C ASN A 17 2.71 -14.26 -4.05
N PHE A 18 2.58 -12.93 -4.23
CA PHE A 18 2.09 -12.03 -3.19
C PHE A 18 0.68 -11.54 -3.50
N ASN A 19 -0.10 -11.26 -2.44
CA ASN A 19 -1.48 -10.81 -2.57
C ASN A 19 -1.66 -9.34 -2.20
N ILE A 20 -0.76 -8.80 -1.37
CA ILE A 20 -0.88 -7.44 -0.86
C ILE A 20 0.49 -6.84 -0.52
N LEU A 21 0.62 -5.54 -0.69
CA LEU A 21 1.77 -4.79 -0.21
C LEU A 21 1.51 -4.20 1.19
N VAL A 22 2.55 -4.15 2.02
CA VAL A 22 2.47 -3.59 3.38
C VAL A 22 3.71 -2.80 3.74
N SER A 23 3.57 -1.83 4.63
CA SER A 23 4.72 -1.16 5.22
C SER A 23 4.38 -0.54 6.56
N LYS A 24 5.36 -0.52 7.48
CA LYS A 24 5.32 0.44 8.58
C LYS A 24 5.80 1.81 8.08
N ILE A 25 5.13 2.85 8.57
CA ILE A 25 5.47 4.25 8.34
C ILE A 25 5.55 4.98 9.68
N LYS A 26 6.11 6.20 9.72
CA LYS A 26 6.24 6.98 10.97
C LYS A 26 4.89 7.16 11.70
N GLY A 27 3.83 7.38 10.92
CA GLY A 27 2.46 7.62 11.39
C GLY A 27 1.64 6.37 11.72
N GLY A 28 2.12 5.17 11.39
CA GLY A 28 1.33 3.94 11.47
C GLY A 28 1.74 2.90 10.43
N TYR A 29 0.78 2.44 9.62
CA TYR A 29 0.99 1.40 8.61
C TYR A 29 0.30 1.74 7.29
N LEU A 30 0.87 1.24 6.20
CA LEU A 30 0.24 1.16 4.90
C LEU A 30 -0.10 -0.31 4.60
N ILE A 31 -1.32 -0.53 4.13
CA ILE A 31 -1.82 -1.84 3.72
C ILE A 31 -2.48 -1.68 2.35
N GLY A 32 -2.11 -2.51 1.40
CA GLY A 32 -2.54 -2.38 0.01
C GLY A 32 -1.42 -1.83 -0.87
N PRO A 33 -1.63 -1.81 -2.20
CA PRO A 33 -2.78 -2.34 -2.93
C PRO A 33 -2.91 -3.87 -2.88
N LYS A 34 -4.08 -4.37 -3.29
CA LYS A 34 -4.22 -5.79 -3.62
C LYS A 34 -3.45 -6.07 -4.91
N ILE A 35 -2.79 -7.20 -4.94
CA ILE A 35 -2.10 -7.72 -6.12
C ILE A 35 -3.07 -8.69 -6.78
N THR A 36 -3.84 -8.19 -7.74
CA THR A 36 -4.82 -8.91 -8.57
C THR A 36 -4.61 -8.52 -10.02
N ASP A 37 -5.32 -9.16 -10.95
CA ASP A 37 -5.25 -8.82 -12.38
C ASP A 37 -5.70 -7.38 -12.69
N ASN A 38 -6.44 -6.75 -11.76
CA ASN A 38 -6.91 -5.36 -11.87
C ASN A 38 -5.93 -4.33 -11.27
N PHE A 39 -4.83 -4.78 -10.68
CA PHE A 39 -3.88 -3.90 -10.02
C PHE A 39 -3.07 -3.10 -11.06
N ASP A 40 -3.22 -1.78 -11.06
CA ASP A 40 -2.41 -0.88 -11.89
C ASP A 40 -1.04 -0.64 -11.23
N GLU A 41 -0.15 -1.62 -11.44
CA GLU A 41 1.19 -1.62 -10.87
C GLU A 41 1.99 -0.37 -11.27
N GLU A 42 1.92 0.04 -12.53
CA GLU A 42 2.74 1.14 -13.05
C GLU A 42 2.28 2.49 -12.47
N SER A 43 0.97 2.74 -12.37
CA SER A 43 0.45 3.93 -11.70
C SER A 43 0.81 3.96 -10.22
N PHE A 44 0.75 2.80 -9.54
CA PHE A 44 1.17 2.68 -8.15
C PHE A 44 2.65 3.01 -7.99
N TYR A 45 3.53 2.36 -8.76
CA TYR A 45 4.97 2.56 -8.70
C TYR A 45 5.35 4.03 -8.92
N ARG A 46 4.76 4.66 -9.95
CA ARG A 46 4.98 6.08 -10.25
C ARG A 46 4.59 6.98 -9.08
N ARG A 47 3.44 6.72 -8.44
CA ARG A 47 2.94 7.54 -7.32
C ARG A 47 3.70 7.36 -6.02
N VAL A 48 4.14 6.15 -5.74
CA VAL A 48 4.99 5.87 -4.57
C VAL A 48 6.35 6.55 -4.74
N LYS A 49 6.91 6.55 -5.96
CA LYS A 49 8.21 7.17 -6.27
C LYS A 49 8.15 8.69 -6.39
N SER A 50 7.07 9.26 -6.90
CA SER A 50 6.91 10.71 -7.05
C SER A 50 6.53 11.42 -5.74
N SER A 51 6.47 10.69 -4.62
CA SER A 51 5.94 11.17 -3.34
C SER A 51 4.46 11.63 -3.39
N ALA A 52 3.77 11.50 -4.53
CA ALA A 52 2.43 12.01 -4.73
C ALA A 52 1.36 11.32 -3.87
N LEU A 53 1.61 10.08 -3.42
CA LEU A 53 0.78 9.43 -2.40
C LEU A 53 1.32 9.68 -0.99
N PHE A 54 2.64 9.83 -0.84
CA PHE A 54 3.34 9.64 0.42
C PHE A 54 4.67 10.42 0.45
N ASP A 55 4.62 11.70 0.85
CA ASP A 55 5.84 12.52 1.01
C ASP A 55 6.79 11.95 2.07
N ASN A 56 8.04 11.71 1.68
CA ASN A 56 9.16 11.36 2.58
C ASN A 56 8.88 10.18 3.54
N ILE A 57 8.15 9.17 3.08
CA ILE A 57 7.86 8.00 3.90
C ILE A 57 9.06 7.05 3.94
N ASN A 58 9.61 6.85 5.15
CA ASN A 58 10.54 5.76 5.43
C ASN A 58 9.76 4.46 5.62
N TYR A 59 9.79 3.61 4.60
CA TYR A 59 9.14 2.30 4.58
C TYR A 59 9.95 1.27 5.38
N SER A 60 9.41 0.84 6.52
CA SER A 60 10.03 -0.16 7.40
C SER A 60 9.32 -1.51 7.34
N ARG A 61 10.10 -2.59 7.49
CA ARG A 61 9.61 -3.98 7.51
C ARG A 61 9.04 -4.44 8.86
N ARG A 62 9.01 -3.59 9.89
CA ARG A 62 8.58 -4.01 11.24
C ARG A 62 7.07 -3.82 11.44
N LEU A 63 6.27 -4.84 11.20
CA LEU A 63 4.83 -4.84 11.52
C LEU A 63 4.57 -5.36 12.93
N SER A 64 3.49 -4.89 13.55
CA SER A 64 3.07 -5.45 14.84
C SER A 64 2.31 -6.75 14.64
N LYS A 65 2.39 -7.67 15.63
CA LYS A 65 1.64 -8.94 15.61
C LYS A 65 0.13 -8.71 15.42
N LYS A 66 -0.44 -7.74 16.13
CA LYS A 66 -1.84 -7.33 16.01
C LYS A 66 -2.24 -6.90 14.59
N LEU A 67 -1.32 -6.27 13.86
CA LEU A 67 -1.60 -5.89 12.47
C LEU A 67 -1.59 -7.11 11.55
N LEU A 68 -0.63 -8.01 11.76
CA LEU A 68 -0.53 -9.26 11.00
C LEU A 68 -1.78 -10.12 11.19
N GLU A 69 -2.30 -10.21 12.42
CA GLU A 69 -3.55 -10.92 12.75
C GLU A 69 -4.78 -10.33 12.06
N LYS A 70 -4.75 -9.04 11.71
CA LYS A 70 -5.85 -8.32 11.05
C LYS A 70 -5.64 -8.14 9.55
N LEU A 71 -4.55 -8.66 9.00
CA LEU A 71 -4.15 -8.34 7.64
C LEU A 71 -5.18 -8.87 6.63
N ASP A 72 -5.71 -10.07 6.88
CA ASP A 72 -6.78 -10.66 6.06
C ASP A 72 -8.05 -9.81 6.10
N ASP A 73 -8.46 -9.29 7.26
CA ASP A 73 -9.63 -8.39 7.38
C ASP A 73 -9.46 -7.14 6.51
N TYR A 74 -8.28 -6.52 6.56
CA TYR A 74 -7.99 -5.35 5.74
C TYR A 74 -7.96 -5.69 4.26
N TYR A 75 -7.41 -6.85 3.89
CA TYR A 75 -7.42 -7.33 2.52
C TYR A 75 -8.86 -7.45 2.00
N PHE A 76 -9.78 -8.10 2.73
CA PHE A 76 -11.15 -8.22 2.25
C PHE A 76 -11.88 -6.88 2.09
N LEU A 77 -11.53 -5.88 2.90
CA LEU A 77 -12.10 -4.53 2.83
C LEU A 77 -11.50 -3.63 1.75
N LEU A 78 -10.28 -3.91 1.29
CA LEU A 78 -9.55 -3.08 0.32
C LEU A 78 -10.10 -3.27 -1.11
N LEU A 79 -10.17 -2.21 -1.91
CA LEU A 79 -10.35 -2.34 -3.37
C LEU A 79 -9.00 -2.51 -4.10
N ASP A 80 -9.01 -3.02 -5.34
CA ASP A 80 -7.79 -3.40 -6.07
C ASP A 80 -6.75 -2.26 -6.16
N ASN A 81 -7.22 -1.04 -6.41
CA ASN A 81 -6.38 0.14 -6.59
C ASN A 81 -6.49 1.13 -5.42
N GLU A 82 -6.55 0.61 -4.21
CA GLU A 82 -6.69 1.37 -2.96
C GLU A 82 -5.58 1.03 -1.97
N ILE A 83 -5.25 1.96 -1.09
CA ILE A 83 -4.29 1.78 0.00
C ILE A 83 -4.95 2.30 1.27
N PHE A 84 -4.89 1.50 2.33
CA PHE A 84 -5.24 1.92 3.68
C PHE A 84 -4.01 2.43 4.40
N GLU A 85 -4.09 3.67 4.87
CA GLU A 85 -3.20 4.19 5.88
C GLU A 85 -3.86 4.05 7.25
N ILE A 86 -3.29 3.20 8.09
CA ILE A 86 -3.76 2.97 9.46
C ILE A 86 -2.84 3.76 10.38
N THR A 87 -3.37 4.83 10.94
CA THR A 87 -2.66 5.65 11.93
C THR A 87 -2.39 4.86 13.21
N LYS A 88 -1.40 5.28 14.01
CA LYS A 88 -1.14 4.70 15.35
C LYS A 88 -2.35 4.71 16.28
N LYS A 89 -3.29 5.63 16.07
CA LYS A 89 -4.56 5.73 16.82
C LYS A 89 -5.64 4.77 16.31
N GLY A 90 -5.36 3.98 15.27
CA GLY A 90 -6.30 3.02 14.68
C GLY A 90 -7.26 3.62 13.64
N LYS A 91 -7.17 4.92 13.33
CA LYS A 91 -7.94 5.52 12.23
C LYS A 91 -7.40 5.01 10.90
N THR A 92 -8.30 4.54 10.04
CA THR A 92 -8.01 4.14 8.67
C THR A 92 -8.35 5.29 7.71
N ILE A 93 -7.40 5.66 6.86
CA ILE A 93 -7.53 6.63 5.78
C ILE A 93 -7.39 5.88 4.46
N ARG A 94 -8.23 6.19 3.48
CA ARG A 94 -8.28 5.50 2.19
C ARG A 94 -7.64 6.37 1.11
N HIS A 95 -6.69 5.81 0.38
CA HIS A 95 -5.98 6.46 -0.71
C HIS A 95 -6.26 5.70 -2.01
N LYS A 96 -6.71 6.40 -3.06
CA LYS A 96 -6.86 5.79 -4.38
C LYS A 96 -5.57 5.93 -5.19
N ILE A 97 -5.18 4.84 -5.84
CA ILE A 97 -4.04 4.82 -6.77
C ILE A 97 -4.44 5.48 -8.10
N ILE A 98 -5.71 5.40 -8.52
CA ILE A 98 -6.16 5.90 -9.83
C ILE A 98 -7.08 7.11 -9.66
N SER A 99 -6.62 8.20 -9.04
CA SER A 99 -7.36 9.47 -9.12
C SER A 99 -6.50 10.57 -9.71
N LEU A 100 -6.75 10.88 -10.98
CA LEU A 100 -6.61 12.23 -11.52
C LEU A 100 -7.86 12.49 -12.37
N PRO A 101 -8.65 13.56 -12.13
CA PRO A 101 -9.18 14.27 -13.27
C PRO A 101 -7.96 14.79 -14.05
N TRP A 102 -7.96 14.62 -15.37
CA TRP A 102 -7.05 15.31 -16.27
C TRP A 102 -6.80 16.73 -15.75
N ARG A 103 -5.53 17.11 -15.54
CA ARG A 103 -5.17 18.52 -15.61
C ARG A 103 -5.42 18.94 -17.06
N SER A 104 -6.58 19.52 -17.35
CA SER A 104 -6.67 20.43 -18.50
C SER A 104 -5.61 21.49 -18.28
N ARG A 105 -4.69 21.55 -19.24
CA ARG A 105 -3.79 22.69 -19.43
C ARG A 105 -4.61 23.95 -19.68
#